data_AF-A0A356K7S9-F1
#
_entry.id   AF-A0A356K7S9-F1
#
_cell.length_a   1.000
_cell.length_b   1.000
_cell.length_c   1.000
_cell.angle_alpha   90.00
_cell.angle_beta   90.00
_cell.angle_gamma   90.00
#
_symmetry.space_group_name_H-M   'P 1'
#
loop_
_entity.id
_entity.type
_entity.pdbx_description
1 polymer ?
#
loop_
_entity_poly.entity_id
_entity_poly.type
_entity_poly.pdbx_seq_one_letter_code
_entity_poly.pdbx_strand_id
1 'polypeptide(L)'
;MDFTGYLNYWGETEKAPPQLGVPATIHDARVDRGVEGSPRDSTDLLLDGEGFLLVHSPSAVDDWTDVGEVARIYYAESLALAQMLLPSFEVTPIDSHTFRNEDIKEHHWVDGVQYGPCAEFVHNDYADFLAADRKGVEKTFAEVMGMPIDRRVIGINIWRSVTDSPLERFPLAVCDRTSIDPDDLVYELNPNAPKPFNAHYCRPNRDQRWNYYSHLAKDEALVFTTYDSNP
;
A
#
# COMPACT_ATOMS: atom_id res chain seq x y z
N MET A 1 8.38 -18.58 7.65
CA MET A 1 9.83 -18.81 7.84
C MET A 1 10.53 -17.71 7.07
N ASP A 2 11.41 -16.93 7.70
CA ASP A 2 12.10 -15.83 7.01
C ASP A 2 12.89 -16.37 5.82
N PHE A 3 12.90 -15.60 4.73
CA PHE A 3 13.69 -15.94 3.57
C PHE A 3 14.45 -14.71 3.08
N THR A 4 15.62 -14.97 2.48
CA THR A 4 16.30 -13.95 1.68
C THR A 4 15.53 -13.80 0.38
N GLY A 5 14.75 -12.72 0.30
CA GLY A 5 14.04 -12.32 -0.90
C GLY A 5 14.86 -11.34 -1.72
N TYR A 6 14.27 -10.92 -2.83
CA TYR A 6 14.86 -9.96 -3.75
C TYR A 6 13.85 -8.87 -4.02
N LEU A 7 14.23 -7.62 -3.74
CA LEU A 7 13.41 -6.44 -3.97
C LEU A 7 13.98 -5.66 -5.15
N ASN A 8 13.10 -5.08 -5.96
CA ASN A 8 13.51 -4.17 -7.02
C ASN A 8 13.27 -2.74 -6.58
N TYR A 9 14.24 -1.87 -6.84
CA TYR A 9 14.18 -0.45 -6.54
C TYR A 9 14.34 0.34 -7.83
N TRP A 10 13.74 1.53 -7.86
CA TRP A 10 13.97 2.47 -8.95
C TRP A 10 15.39 3.04 -8.89
N GLY A 11 15.87 3.57 -10.02
CA GLY A 11 17.18 4.21 -10.07
C GLY A 11 17.24 5.44 -9.16
N GLU A 12 18.43 5.83 -8.72
CA GLU A 12 18.63 7.01 -7.84
C GLU A 12 18.16 8.34 -8.44
N THR A 13 17.94 8.35 -9.76
CA THR A 13 17.35 9.44 -10.54
C THR A 13 16.48 8.85 -11.64
N GLU A 14 15.57 9.65 -12.21
CA GLU A 14 14.74 9.29 -13.38
C GLU A 14 15.54 8.68 -14.56
N LYS A 15 16.82 9.03 -14.71
CA LYS A 15 17.69 8.54 -15.79
C LYS A 15 18.55 7.33 -15.39
N ALA A 16 18.66 7.02 -14.10
CA ALA A 16 19.43 5.90 -13.63
C ALA A 16 18.68 4.58 -13.90
N PRO A 17 19.39 3.50 -14.27
CA PRO A 17 18.74 2.20 -14.44
C PRO A 17 18.18 1.69 -13.10
N PRO A 18 17.09 0.89 -13.13
CA PRO A 18 16.56 0.28 -11.93
C PRO A 18 17.57 -0.68 -11.28
N GLN A 19 17.49 -0.79 -9.96
CA GLN A 19 18.26 -1.74 -9.17
C GLN A 19 17.42 -3.01 -8.98
N LEU A 20 17.64 -4.00 -9.83
CA LEU A 20 16.89 -5.26 -9.82
C LEU A 20 17.57 -6.27 -8.90
N GLY A 21 16.76 -7.05 -8.20
CA GLY A 21 17.25 -8.19 -7.45
C GLY A 21 18.14 -7.82 -6.25
N VAL A 22 17.82 -6.73 -5.56
CA VAL A 22 18.56 -6.33 -4.35
C VAL A 22 18.20 -7.31 -3.22
N PRO A 23 19.17 -8.05 -2.65
CA PRO A 23 18.89 -8.99 -1.59
C PRO A 23 18.37 -8.29 -0.34
N ALA A 24 17.27 -8.79 0.21
CA ALA A 24 16.70 -8.31 1.47
C ALA A 24 16.23 -9.49 2.31
N THR A 25 16.34 -9.38 3.63
CA THR A 25 15.66 -10.31 4.54
C THR A 25 14.20 -9.91 4.59
N ILE A 26 13.30 -10.81 4.20
CA ILE A 26 11.86 -10.58 4.26
C ILE A 26 11.27 -11.52 5.32
N HIS A 27 10.74 -10.91 6.38
CA HIS A 27 10.22 -11.61 7.55
C HIS A 27 8.78 -12.07 7.34
N ASP A 28 8.48 -13.30 7.74
CA ASP A 28 7.12 -13.82 7.68
C ASP A 28 6.32 -13.34 8.90
N ALA A 29 5.67 -12.18 8.75
CA ALA A 29 4.90 -11.51 9.78
C ALA A 29 3.79 -12.38 10.36
N ARG A 30 3.30 -13.39 9.62
CA ARG A 30 2.29 -14.32 10.13
C ARG A 30 2.79 -15.09 11.35
N VAL A 31 4.09 -15.41 11.41
CA VAL A 31 4.65 -16.24 12.50
C VAL A 31 4.61 -15.50 13.83
N ASP A 32 4.94 -14.21 13.83
CA ASP A 32 5.11 -13.42 15.05
C ASP A 32 3.88 -12.57 15.39
N ARG A 33 3.17 -12.07 14.37
CA ARG A 33 2.02 -11.16 14.53
C ARG A 33 0.68 -11.86 14.35
N GLY A 34 0.66 -13.00 13.65
CA GLY A 34 -0.56 -13.74 13.36
C GLY A 34 -1.52 -12.98 12.45
N VAL A 35 -2.80 -13.30 12.59
CA VAL A 35 -3.93 -12.63 11.93
C VAL A 35 -4.82 -12.10 13.04
N GLU A 36 -5.15 -10.82 12.99
CA GLU A 36 -6.14 -10.24 13.89
C GLU A 36 -7.51 -10.86 13.57
N GLY A 37 -8.04 -11.68 14.48
CA GLY A 37 -9.27 -12.45 14.25
C GLY A 37 -10.52 -11.59 14.06
N SER A 38 -10.48 -10.35 14.55
CA SER A 38 -11.52 -9.34 14.32
C SER A 38 -10.89 -7.94 14.31
N PRO A 39 -11.37 -7.02 13.45
CA PRO A 39 -10.89 -5.64 13.44
C PRO A 39 -11.20 -4.95 14.77
N ARG A 40 -10.23 -4.17 15.24
CA ARG A 40 -10.28 -3.37 16.46
C ARG A 40 -9.42 -2.13 16.29
N ASP A 41 -9.60 -1.15 17.17
CA ASP A 41 -8.78 0.05 17.18
C ASP A 41 -7.29 -0.32 17.11
N SER A 42 -6.66 0.09 16.01
CA SER A 42 -5.29 -0.20 15.64
C SER A 42 -4.54 1.10 15.30
N THR A 43 -5.04 2.23 15.80
CA THR A 43 -4.48 3.57 15.55
C THR A 43 -2.99 3.62 15.87
N ASP A 44 -2.60 3.18 17.07
CA ASP A 44 -1.20 3.18 17.49
C ASP A 44 -0.32 2.33 16.56
N LEU A 45 -0.79 1.15 16.14
CA LEU A 45 -0.02 0.25 15.27
C LEU A 45 0.14 0.81 13.85
N LEU A 46 -0.93 1.40 13.31
CA LEU A 46 -0.96 1.92 11.94
C LEU A 46 -0.24 3.27 11.79
N LEU A 47 -0.28 4.12 12.81
CA LEU A 47 0.24 5.49 12.69
C LEU A 47 1.61 5.66 13.37
N ASP A 48 1.76 5.10 14.57
CA ASP A 48 2.95 5.31 15.41
C ASP A 48 3.82 4.03 15.52
N GLY A 49 3.30 2.90 15.05
CA GLY A 49 3.96 1.60 15.01
C GLY A 49 4.48 1.23 13.62
N GLU A 50 4.49 -0.06 13.32
CA GLU A 50 5.08 -0.60 12.09
C GLU A 50 4.30 -0.22 10.82
N GLY A 51 3.06 0.25 10.97
CA GLY A 51 2.26 0.79 9.88
C GLY A 51 1.49 -0.24 9.08
N PHE A 52 1.40 -1.51 9.52
CA PHE A 52 0.63 -2.53 8.84
C PHE A 52 0.13 -3.65 9.78
N LEU A 53 -0.93 -4.33 9.37
CA LEU A 53 -1.49 -5.52 10.04
C LEU A 53 -2.27 -6.40 9.07
N LEU A 54 -2.39 -7.69 9.39
CA LEU A 54 -3.28 -8.61 8.68
C LEU A 54 -4.52 -8.89 9.53
N VAL A 55 -5.70 -8.69 8.97
CA VAL A 55 -6.98 -8.87 9.65
C VAL A 55 -7.81 -9.92 8.92
N HIS A 56 -8.47 -10.80 9.68
CA HIS A 56 -9.52 -11.66 9.14
C HIS A 56 -10.76 -10.78 8.86
N SER A 57 -11.02 -10.54 7.58
CA SER A 57 -12.06 -9.67 7.06
C SER A 57 -12.71 -10.32 5.82
N PRO A 58 -13.59 -11.32 6.01
CA PRO A 58 -14.32 -11.95 4.91
C PRO A 58 -15.11 -10.92 4.11
N SER A 59 -15.26 -11.18 2.81
CA SER A 59 -16.03 -10.35 1.90
C SER A 59 -17.19 -11.15 1.32
N ALA A 60 -18.31 -10.49 1.08
CA ALA A 60 -19.45 -11.06 0.39
C ALA A 60 -19.35 -11.01 -1.15
N VAL A 61 -18.26 -10.45 -1.72
CA VAL A 61 -18.02 -10.48 -3.17
C VAL A 61 -17.74 -11.90 -3.64
N ASP A 62 -18.56 -12.36 -4.59
CA ASP A 62 -18.42 -13.65 -5.24
C ASP A 62 -17.46 -13.55 -6.44
N ASP A 63 -17.79 -12.69 -7.42
CA ASP A 63 -16.99 -12.46 -8.63
C ASP A 63 -16.14 -11.19 -8.53
N TRP A 64 -14.85 -11.37 -8.26
CA TRP A 64 -13.86 -10.27 -8.17
C TRP A 64 -13.48 -9.67 -9.53
N THR A 65 -13.98 -10.24 -10.64
CA THR A 65 -13.83 -9.67 -11.97
C THR A 65 -15.02 -8.80 -12.38
N ASP A 66 -16.16 -8.88 -11.67
CA ASP A 66 -17.28 -7.95 -11.81
C ASP A 66 -16.99 -6.67 -10.99
N VAL A 67 -16.51 -5.65 -11.69
CA VAL A 67 -16.20 -4.33 -11.10
C VAL A 67 -17.41 -3.68 -10.42
N GLY A 68 -18.63 -3.96 -10.89
CA GLY A 68 -19.87 -3.44 -10.31
C GLY A 68 -20.22 -4.13 -9.00
N GLU A 69 -19.97 -5.44 -8.90
CA GLU A 69 -20.11 -6.19 -7.65
C GLU A 69 -19.09 -5.72 -6.61
N VAL A 70 -17.81 -5.62 -7.00
CA VAL A 70 -16.73 -5.11 -6.13
C VAL A 70 -17.07 -3.72 -5.61
N ALA A 71 -17.46 -2.79 -6.49
CA ALA A 71 -17.82 -1.44 -6.07
C ALA A 71 -19.02 -1.39 -5.11
N ARG A 72 -20.05 -2.22 -5.37
CA ARG A 72 -21.29 -2.25 -4.56
C ARG A 72 -21.08 -2.86 -3.17
N ILE A 73 -20.19 -3.85 -3.05
CA ILE A 73 -20.02 -4.63 -1.82
C ILE A 73 -18.71 -4.27 -1.13
N TYR A 74 -17.58 -4.46 -1.81
CA TYR A 74 -16.26 -4.40 -1.17
C TYR A 74 -15.87 -2.99 -0.73
N TYR A 75 -16.34 -1.94 -1.41
CA TYR A 75 -16.05 -0.57 -0.98
C TYR A 75 -16.71 -0.25 0.37
N ALA A 76 -17.93 -0.74 0.59
CA ALA A 76 -18.62 -0.58 1.88
C ALA A 76 -17.96 -1.41 2.99
N GLU A 77 -17.54 -2.63 2.68
CA GLU A 77 -16.79 -3.49 3.61
C GLU A 77 -15.43 -2.88 3.99
N SER A 78 -14.72 -2.33 3.00
CA SER A 78 -13.43 -1.64 3.18
C SER A 78 -13.57 -0.37 4.03
N LEU A 79 -14.62 0.42 3.79
CA LEU A 79 -14.94 1.59 4.60
C LEU A 79 -15.23 1.20 6.06
N ALA A 80 -16.04 0.16 6.28
CA ALA A 80 -16.36 -0.32 7.62
C ALA A 80 -15.11 -0.85 8.33
N LEU A 81 -14.24 -1.59 7.63
CA LEU A 81 -12.96 -2.05 8.16
C LEU A 81 -12.09 -0.88 8.60
N ALA A 82 -11.88 0.12 7.73
CA ALA A 82 -11.12 1.31 8.04
C ALA A 82 -11.66 2.06 9.27
N GLN A 83 -12.98 2.23 9.38
CA GLN A 83 -13.63 2.87 10.52
C GLN A 83 -13.44 2.09 11.84
N MET A 84 -13.40 0.75 11.79
CA MET A 84 -13.13 -0.06 12.98
C MET A 84 -11.67 -0.01 13.40
N LEU A 85 -10.75 0.10 12.45
CA LEU A 85 -9.30 0.19 12.72
C LEU A 85 -8.87 1.58 13.20
N LEU A 86 -9.56 2.63 12.74
CA LEU A 86 -9.25 4.04 13.04
C LEU A 86 -10.51 4.79 13.54
N PRO A 87 -11.08 4.41 14.70
CA PRO A 87 -12.39 4.90 15.14
C PRO A 87 -12.45 6.40 15.46
N SER A 88 -11.29 7.05 15.67
CA SER A 88 -11.19 8.49 15.89
C SER A 88 -11.10 9.31 14.60
N PHE A 89 -10.98 8.65 13.43
CA PHE A 89 -10.84 9.32 12.14
C PHE A 89 -12.16 9.40 11.39
N GLU A 90 -12.36 10.51 10.68
CA GLU A 90 -13.37 10.59 9.64
C GLU A 90 -12.80 9.92 8.38
N VAL A 91 -13.40 8.80 7.97
CA VAL A 91 -12.91 8.01 6.85
C VAL A 91 -13.66 8.38 5.57
N THR A 92 -12.92 8.87 4.57
CA THR A 92 -13.44 9.08 3.21
C THR A 92 -12.95 7.95 2.30
N PRO A 93 -13.84 7.14 1.72
CA PRO A 93 -13.43 6.09 0.80
C PRO A 93 -12.96 6.66 -0.55
N ILE A 94 -12.11 5.91 -1.24
CA ILE A 94 -11.80 6.15 -2.65
C ILE A 94 -12.73 5.27 -3.49
N ASP A 95 -13.46 5.88 -4.44
CA ASP A 95 -14.43 5.19 -5.30
C ASP A 95 -13.79 4.47 -6.51
N SER A 96 -12.62 3.87 -6.31
CA SER A 96 -11.87 3.12 -7.33
C SER A 96 -10.95 2.10 -6.66
N HIS A 97 -10.48 1.11 -7.42
CA HIS A 97 -9.50 0.13 -6.96
C HIS A 97 -8.51 -0.21 -8.07
N THR A 98 -7.43 -0.90 -7.67
CA THR A 98 -6.45 -1.47 -8.59
C THR A 98 -6.58 -2.99 -8.58
N PHE A 99 -6.80 -3.58 -9.75
CA PHE A 99 -6.79 -5.02 -9.96
C PHE A 99 -5.43 -5.46 -10.52
N ARG A 100 -4.75 -6.37 -9.80
CA ARG A 100 -3.42 -6.85 -10.19
C ARG A 100 -3.49 -8.31 -10.63
N ASN A 101 -2.90 -8.60 -11.78
CA ASN A 101 -2.80 -9.96 -12.32
C ASN A 101 -1.45 -10.15 -13.02
N GLU A 102 -0.79 -11.29 -12.78
CA GLU A 102 0.51 -11.62 -13.37
C GLU A 102 0.50 -11.74 -14.89
N ASP A 103 -0.65 -12.02 -15.50
CA ASP A 103 -0.82 -12.08 -16.95
C ASP A 103 -0.82 -10.69 -17.61
N ILE A 104 -1.11 -9.65 -16.83
CA ILE A 104 -1.12 -8.26 -17.29
C ILE A 104 0.31 -7.72 -17.23
N LYS A 105 0.80 -7.16 -18.34
CA LYS A 105 2.18 -6.64 -18.45
C LYS A 105 2.28 -5.12 -18.42
N GLU A 106 1.18 -4.43 -18.72
CA GLU A 106 1.13 -2.97 -18.74
C GLU A 106 -0.13 -2.47 -18.04
N HIS A 107 -0.01 -1.30 -17.39
CA HIS A 107 -1.15 -0.67 -16.75
C HIS A 107 -2.15 -0.16 -17.80
N HIS A 108 -3.43 -0.39 -17.56
CA HIS A 108 -4.53 0.14 -18.36
C HIS A 108 -5.75 0.41 -17.49
N TRP A 109 -6.73 1.14 -18.04
CA TRP A 109 -7.91 1.58 -17.31
C TRP A 109 -9.17 1.10 -18.00
N VAL A 110 -10.09 0.52 -17.23
CA VAL A 110 -11.43 0.11 -17.70
C VAL A 110 -12.43 0.59 -16.66
N ASP A 111 -13.42 1.37 -17.09
CA ASP A 111 -14.51 1.87 -16.24
C ASP A 111 -14.06 2.49 -14.90
N GLY A 112 -12.92 3.20 -14.91
CA GLY A 112 -12.36 3.87 -13.73
C GLY A 112 -11.57 2.96 -12.79
N VAL A 113 -11.39 1.68 -13.13
CA VAL A 113 -10.54 0.71 -12.42
C VAL A 113 -9.19 0.60 -13.13
N GLN A 114 -8.11 0.60 -12.35
CA GLN A 114 -6.77 0.36 -12.88
C GLN A 114 -6.48 -1.13 -12.91
N TYR A 115 -6.13 -1.66 -14.07
CA TYR A 115 -5.63 -3.01 -14.24
C TYR A 115 -4.13 -2.96 -14.48
N GLY A 116 -3.36 -3.85 -13.84
CA GLY A 116 -1.91 -3.82 -13.97
C GLY A 116 -1.20 -5.09 -13.54
N PRO A 117 0.13 -5.14 -13.76
CA PRO A 117 0.97 -6.21 -13.24
C PRO A 117 0.97 -6.25 -11.70
N CYS A 118 1.56 -7.31 -11.16
CA CYS A 118 1.96 -7.37 -9.76
C CYS A 118 2.84 -6.15 -9.38
N ALA A 119 2.87 -5.80 -8.10
CA ALA A 119 3.76 -4.74 -7.62
C ALA A 119 5.21 -5.25 -7.62
N GLU A 120 5.98 -4.85 -8.63
CA GLU A 120 7.34 -5.38 -8.83
C GLU A 120 8.44 -4.52 -8.19
N PHE A 121 8.14 -3.27 -7.84
CA PHE A 121 9.11 -2.30 -7.34
C PHE A 121 8.69 -1.71 -6.00
N VAL A 122 9.67 -1.38 -5.16
CA VAL A 122 9.48 -0.62 -3.93
C VAL A 122 9.02 0.81 -4.27
N HIS A 123 7.87 1.20 -3.73
CA HIS A 123 7.30 2.54 -3.84
C HIS A 123 6.31 2.78 -2.72
N ASN A 124 5.90 4.03 -2.56
CA ASN A 124 4.78 4.42 -1.73
C ASN A 124 3.78 5.23 -2.55
N ASP A 125 2.51 4.83 -2.52
CA ASP A 125 1.48 5.26 -3.49
C ASP A 125 1.10 6.74 -3.44
N TYR A 126 1.32 7.38 -2.31
CA TYR A 126 0.86 8.74 -2.04
C TYR A 126 2.01 9.60 -1.52
N ALA A 127 2.13 10.81 -2.06
CA ALA A 127 3.18 11.76 -1.70
C ALA A 127 2.70 13.19 -1.92
N ASP A 128 3.33 14.11 -1.20
CA ASP A 128 3.21 15.54 -1.46
C ASP A 128 3.84 15.93 -2.81
N PHE A 129 3.42 17.08 -3.33
CA PHE A 129 3.95 17.70 -4.54
C PHE A 129 5.06 18.64 -4.11
N LEU A 130 6.29 18.31 -4.50
CA LEU A 130 7.43 19.18 -4.21
C LEU A 130 7.56 20.30 -5.25
N ALA A 131 8.06 21.44 -4.80
CA ALA A 131 8.49 22.53 -5.67
C ALA A 131 9.58 22.06 -6.64
N ALA A 132 9.74 22.78 -7.76
CA ALA A 132 10.70 22.42 -8.82
C ALA A 132 12.16 22.32 -8.33
N ASP A 133 12.53 23.03 -7.27
CA ASP A 133 13.85 22.97 -6.65
C ASP A 133 14.01 21.84 -5.61
N ARG A 134 12.93 21.09 -5.36
CA ARG A 134 12.82 19.98 -4.39
C ARG A 134 13.05 20.39 -2.93
N LYS A 135 12.98 21.68 -2.59
CA LYS A 135 13.27 22.18 -1.22
C LYS A 135 12.04 22.44 -0.36
N GLY A 136 10.84 22.18 -0.88
CA GLY A 136 9.61 22.36 -0.13
C GLY A 136 8.41 21.72 -0.83
N VAL A 137 7.31 21.63 -0.10
CA VAL A 137 6.02 21.18 -0.60
C VAL A 137 5.30 22.36 -1.27
N GLU A 138 4.97 22.23 -2.55
CA GLU A 138 4.13 23.18 -3.30
C GLU A 138 2.64 22.90 -3.03
N LYS A 139 2.26 21.62 -2.95
CA LYS A 139 0.90 21.20 -2.65
C LYS A 139 0.92 19.86 -1.91
N THR A 140 0.21 19.76 -0.80
CA THR A 140 0.09 18.49 -0.07
C THR A 140 -0.81 17.51 -0.82
N PHE A 141 -0.64 16.21 -0.57
CA PHE A 141 -1.58 15.21 -1.05
C PHE A 141 -3.01 15.50 -0.58
N ALA A 142 -3.16 15.94 0.68
CA ALA A 142 -4.44 16.35 1.25
C ALA A 142 -5.12 17.45 0.42
N GLU A 143 -4.40 18.50 0.01
CA GLU A 143 -4.93 19.57 -0.86
C GLU A 143 -5.32 19.07 -2.25
N VAL A 144 -4.62 18.08 -2.79
CA VAL A 144 -4.97 17.49 -4.09
C VAL A 144 -6.26 16.68 -3.98
N MET A 145 -6.45 15.99 -2.87
CA MET A 145 -7.66 15.23 -2.57
C MET A 145 -8.84 16.09 -2.11
N GLY A 146 -8.65 17.40 -1.92
CA GLY A 146 -9.67 18.28 -1.34
C GLY A 146 -9.97 17.96 0.13
N MET A 147 -9.02 17.31 0.82
CA MET A 147 -9.11 16.98 2.24
C MET A 147 -8.72 18.19 3.11
N PRO A 148 -9.15 18.23 4.39
CA PRO A 148 -8.76 19.29 5.31
C PRO A 148 -7.25 19.36 5.49
N ILE A 149 -6.69 20.58 5.44
CA ILE A 149 -5.25 20.84 5.60
C ILE A 149 -4.87 21.27 7.02
N ASP A 150 -5.88 21.55 7.85
CA ASP A 150 -5.75 21.91 9.26
C ASP A 150 -5.88 20.69 10.20
N ARG A 151 -5.98 19.48 9.62
CA ARG A 151 -6.09 18.20 10.34
C ARG A 151 -5.04 17.22 9.83
N ARG A 152 -4.71 16.21 10.64
CA ARG A 152 -3.89 15.07 10.21
C ARG A 152 -4.69 14.25 9.19
N VAL A 153 -4.10 14.01 8.02
CA VAL A 153 -4.67 13.20 6.94
C VAL A 153 -3.80 11.96 6.78
N ILE A 154 -4.44 10.79 6.79
CA ILE A 154 -3.79 9.48 6.64
C ILE A 154 -4.30 8.83 5.36
N GLY A 155 -3.39 8.28 4.58
CA GLY A 155 -3.70 7.33 3.51
C GLY A 155 -3.47 5.91 4.02
N ILE A 156 -4.50 5.06 3.90
CA ILE A 156 -4.38 3.62 4.17
C ILE A 156 -4.77 2.85 2.91
N ASN A 157 -4.04 1.77 2.65
CA ASN A 157 -4.40 0.79 1.64
C ASN A 157 -4.95 -0.46 2.31
N ILE A 158 -5.95 -1.06 1.67
CA ILE A 158 -6.50 -2.37 2.03
C ILE A 158 -6.25 -3.27 0.83
N TRP A 159 -5.45 -4.31 1.06
CA TRP A 159 -5.02 -5.23 0.02
C TRP A 159 -5.42 -6.66 0.37
N ARG A 160 -5.87 -7.42 -0.62
CA ARG A 160 -6.24 -8.82 -0.45
C ARG A 160 -5.92 -9.64 -1.68
N SER A 161 -5.69 -10.93 -1.44
CA SER A 161 -5.81 -11.93 -2.48
C SER A 161 -7.29 -12.17 -2.78
N VAL A 162 -7.61 -12.39 -4.05
CA VAL A 162 -8.97 -12.68 -4.52
C VAL A 162 -9.10 -14.08 -5.14
N THR A 163 -8.01 -14.87 -5.10
CA THR A 163 -7.98 -16.25 -5.57
C THR A 163 -8.55 -17.22 -4.53
N ASP A 164 -9.10 -18.35 -4.98
CA ASP A 164 -9.70 -19.34 -4.08
C ASP A 164 -8.67 -20.13 -3.25
N SER A 165 -7.44 -20.24 -3.75
CA SER A 165 -6.31 -20.78 -2.98
C SER A 165 -5.52 -19.65 -2.32
N PRO A 166 -4.89 -19.91 -1.15
CA PRO A 166 -3.95 -18.97 -0.56
C PRO A 166 -2.88 -18.52 -1.55
N LEU A 167 -2.46 -17.26 -1.42
CA LEU A 167 -1.48 -16.67 -2.29
C LEU A 167 -0.08 -17.28 -2.05
N GLU A 168 0.50 -17.86 -3.09
CA GLU A 168 1.83 -18.47 -3.04
C GLU A 168 2.86 -17.74 -3.91
N ARG A 169 2.42 -16.93 -4.88
CA ARG A 169 3.27 -16.22 -5.84
C ARG A 169 3.07 -14.72 -5.70
N PHE A 170 4.17 -13.98 -5.80
CA PHE A 170 4.19 -12.52 -5.66
C PHE A 170 3.46 -12.02 -4.40
N PRO A 171 3.77 -12.54 -3.19
CA PRO A 171 3.21 -11.97 -1.97
C PRO A 171 3.61 -10.50 -1.84
N LEU A 172 2.68 -9.68 -1.37
CA LEU A 172 2.96 -8.26 -1.13
C LEU A 172 3.92 -8.13 0.05
N ALA A 173 5.10 -7.55 -0.21
CA ALA A 173 6.03 -7.15 0.81
C ALA A 173 5.72 -5.72 1.27
N VAL A 174 5.76 -5.49 2.58
CA VAL A 174 5.57 -4.18 3.22
C VAL A 174 6.77 -3.89 4.13
N CYS A 175 7.20 -2.64 4.17
CA CYS A 175 8.29 -2.20 5.04
C CYS A 175 7.71 -1.69 6.36
N ASP A 176 8.34 -2.06 7.48
CA ASP A 176 8.08 -1.44 8.77
C ASP A 176 8.46 0.04 8.71
N ARG A 177 7.46 0.92 8.82
CA ARG A 177 7.67 2.37 8.66
C ARG A 177 8.70 2.94 9.65
N THR A 178 8.83 2.34 10.84
CA THR A 178 9.76 2.80 11.88
C THR A 178 11.23 2.46 11.58
N SER A 179 11.46 1.67 10.52
CA SER A 179 12.79 1.28 10.04
C SER A 179 13.28 2.10 8.86
N ILE A 180 12.42 2.94 8.28
CA ILE A 180 12.74 3.73 7.09
C ILE A 180 13.52 4.97 7.53
N ASP A 181 14.72 5.14 6.98
CA ASP A 181 15.44 6.40 7.09
C ASP A 181 14.77 7.45 6.18
N PRO A 182 14.35 8.61 6.69
CA PRO A 182 13.80 9.67 5.84
C PRO A 182 14.71 10.07 4.67
N ASP A 183 16.04 9.94 4.80
CA ASP A 183 17.00 10.24 3.73
C ASP A 183 16.98 9.19 2.59
N ASP A 184 16.36 8.03 2.82
CA ASP A 184 16.09 7.04 1.77
C ASP A 184 14.92 7.43 0.88
N LEU A 185 14.05 8.35 1.32
CA LEU A 185 12.86 8.76 0.58
C LEU A 185 13.26 9.68 -0.58
N VAL A 186 13.05 9.18 -1.80
CA VAL A 186 13.29 9.91 -3.04
C VAL A 186 11.95 10.40 -3.54
N TYR A 187 11.70 11.68 -3.30
CA TYR A 187 10.55 12.40 -3.86
C TYR A 187 10.73 12.64 -5.37
N GLU A 188 10.81 11.56 -6.14
CA GLU A 188 10.64 11.54 -7.58
C GLU A 188 9.30 10.87 -7.90
N LEU A 189 8.55 11.46 -8.83
CA LEU A 189 7.18 11.04 -9.11
C LEU A 189 7.20 9.72 -9.88
N ASN A 190 6.38 8.76 -9.44
CA ASN A 190 6.13 7.56 -10.23
C ASN A 190 5.33 7.92 -11.49
N PRO A 191 5.88 7.73 -12.71
CA PRO A 191 5.17 8.06 -13.95
C PRO A 191 3.94 7.17 -14.18
N ASN A 192 3.86 6.02 -13.50
CA ASN A 192 2.74 5.09 -13.55
C ASN A 192 1.71 5.33 -12.43
N ALA A 193 1.95 6.27 -11.51
CA ALA A 193 0.96 6.62 -10.51
C ALA A 193 -0.33 7.11 -11.20
N PRO A 194 -1.51 6.67 -10.74
CA PRO A 194 -2.78 7.23 -11.19
C PRO A 194 -2.78 8.74 -11.03
N LYS A 195 -3.09 9.49 -12.08
CA LYS A 195 -3.30 10.95 -11.94
C LYS A 195 -4.63 11.18 -11.17
N PRO A 196 -4.69 12.11 -10.21
CA PRO A 196 -3.71 13.14 -9.90
C PRO A 196 -2.71 12.75 -8.80
N PHE A 197 -2.58 11.49 -8.41
CA PHE A 197 -1.72 11.08 -7.30
C PHE A 197 -0.24 11.09 -7.68
N ASN A 198 0.58 11.40 -6.69
CA ASN A 198 2.01 11.23 -6.75
C ASN A 198 2.39 10.07 -5.84
N ALA A 199 3.40 9.33 -6.26
CA ALA A 199 4.10 8.36 -5.42
C ALA A 199 5.57 8.77 -5.33
N HIS A 200 6.24 8.30 -4.28
CA HIS A 200 7.68 8.46 -4.10
C HIS A 200 8.34 7.10 -3.94
N TYR A 201 9.63 7.07 -4.25
CA TYR A 201 10.42 5.85 -4.17
C TYR A 201 11.26 5.87 -2.91
N CYS A 202 11.74 4.68 -2.52
CA CYS A 202 12.67 4.53 -1.41
C CYS A 202 13.98 3.99 -1.96
N ARG A 203 15.13 4.44 -1.46
CA ARG A 203 16.44 3.84 -1.76
C ARG A 203 16.58 2.52 -1.01
N PRO A 204 17.35 1.55 -1.53
CA PRO A 204 17.66 0.35 -0.77
C PRO A 204 18.52 0.69 0.45
N ASN A 205 18.09 0.24 1.62
CA ASN A 205 18.84 0.37 2.86
C ASN A 205 18.72 -0.94 3.67
N ARG A 206 19.85 -1.42 4.18
CA ARG A 206 19.92 -2.68 4.95
C ARG A 206 19.19 -2.62 6.30
N ASP A 207 18.96 -1.42 6.81
CA ASP A 207 18.29 -1.20 8.10
C ASP A 207 16.75 -1.25 7.94
N GLN A 208 16.23 -1.23 6.70
CA GLN A 208 14.82 -1.45 6.37
C GLN A 208 14.40 -2.86 6.75
N ARG A 209 13.32 -2.97 7.53
CA ARG A 209 12.73 -4.25 7.95
C ARG A 209 11.54 -4.59 7.06
N TRP A 210 11.78 -5.48 6.12
CA TRP A 210 10.77 -5.96 5.18
C TRP A 210 9.99 -7.14 5.73
N ASN A 211 8.68 -7.15 5.49
CA ASN A 211 7.74 -8.13 6.00
C ASN A 211 6.80 -8.59 4.88
N TYR A 212 6.30 -9.80 4.98
CA TYR A 212 5.17 -10.30 4.18
C TYR A 212 4.32 -11.22 5.05
N TYR A 213 3.13 -11.59 4.58
CA TYR A 213 2.31 -12.63 5.21
C TYR A 213 2.24 -13.86 4.29
N SER A 214 2.77 -14.99 4.75
CA SER A 214 2.64 -16.26 4.03
C SER A 214 1.19 -16.74 3.95
N HIS A 215 0.86 -17.50 2.90
CA HIS A 215 -0.46 -18.12 2.71
C HIS A 215 -1.64 -17.15 2.89
N LEU A 216 -1.53 -15.93 2.37
CA LEU A 216 -2.60 -14.93 2.49
C LEU A 216 -3.87 -15.43 1.80
N ALA A 217 -4.94 -15.58 2.57
CA ALA A 217 -6.20 -16.18 2.15
C ALA A 217 -7.22 -15.12 1.71
N LYS A 218 -8.24 -15.55 0.96
CA LYS A 218 -9.30 -14.69 0.39
C LYS A 218 -10.20 -14.07 1.46
N ASP A 219 -10.18 -14.56 2.69
CA ASP A 219 -10.90 -14.01 3.85
C ASP A 219 -10.04 -13.06 4.70
N GLU A 220 -8.80 -12.80 4.30
CA GLU A 220 -7.89 -11.89 4.99
C GLU A 220 -7.74 -10.57 4.22
N ALA A 221 -7.38 -9.50 4.93
CA ALA A 221 -7.05 -8.20 4.36
C ALA A 221 -5.79 -7.65 5.04
N LEU A 222 -4.76 -7.37 4.24
CA LEU A 222 -3.55 -6.67 4.66
C LEU A 222 -3.83 -5.17 4.59
N VAL A 223 -3.80 -4.51 5.74
CA VAL A 223 -4.00 -3.07 5.85
C VAL A 223 -2.68 -2.41 6.17
N PHE A 224 -2.32 -1.35 5.45
CA PHE A 224 -1.06 -0.64 5.65
C PHE A 224 -1.17 0.85 5.36
N THR A 225 -0.45 1.65 6.13
CA THR A 225 -0.39 3.11 5.99
C THR A 225 0.56 3.48 4.86
N THR A 226 0.06 4.33 3.96
CA THR A 226 0.76 4.79 2.74
C THR A 226 0.91 6.31 2.69
N TYR A 227 0.28 7.06 3.60
CA TYR A 227 0.51 8.49 3.72
C TYR A 227 0.18 8.96 5.12
N ASP A 228 0.94 9.93 5.59
CA ASP A 228 0.65 10.65 6.83
C ASP A 228 1.12 12.09 6.65
N SER A 229 0.20 13.05 6.81
CA SER A 229 0.52 14.46 6.74
C SER A 229 1.29 14.96 7.98
N ASN A 230 1.42 14.14 9.02
CA ASN A 230 2.22 14.38 10.22
C ASN A 230 2.93 13.08 10.64
N PRO A 231 3.94 12.64 9.85
CA PRO A 231 4.57 11.33 9.96
C PRO A 231 5.49 11.17 11.17
#